data_AF-A0A8T6V662-F1
#
_entry.id   AF-A0A8T6V662-F1
#
_cell.length_a   1.000
_cell.length_b   1.000
_cell.length_c   1.000
_cell.angle_alpha   90.00
_cell.angle_beta   90.00
_cell.angle_gamma   90.00
#
_symmetry.space_group_name_H-M   'P 1'
#
loop_
_entity.id
_entity.type
_entity.pdbx_description
1 polymer ?
#
loop_
_entity_poly.entity_id
_entity_poly.type
_entity_poly.pdbx_seq_one_letter_code
_entity_poly.pdbx_strand_id
1 'polypeptide(L)' 'HCVLSGATWFLPKIVGFGRATEIILTGRHLDAKEALEIGLVNQVYPNEVFKQKALEFVQKLANLPTKCLGYN' A
#
# COMPACT_ATOMS: atom_id res chain seq x y z
N HIS A 1 11.70 -9.96 13.80
CA HIS A 1 11.88 -9.61 12.37
C HIS A 1 11.58 -8.12 12.24
N CYS A 2 12.63 -7.30 12.16
CA CYS A 2 12.56 -5.87 12.47
C CYS A 2 12.04 -5.06 11.26
N VAL A 3 10.95 -4.32 11.42
CA VAL A 3 10.28 -3.48 10.40
C VAL A 3 11.04 -2.18 10.05
N LEU A 4 12.34 -2.08 10.38
CA LEU A 4 13.09 -0.82 10.37
C LEU A 4 13.49 -0.28 8.98
N SER A 5 13.28 -1.01 7.88
CA SER A 5 13.83 -0.58 6.58
C SER A 5 12.97 0.40 5.77
N GLY A 6 11.95 1.03 6.38
CA GLY A 6 11.17 2.09 5.73
C GLY A 6 9.72 2.16 6.20
N ALA A 7 9.15 1.06 6.70
CA ALA A 7 7.78 1.04 7.19
C ALA A 7 7.57 2.10 8.29
N THR A 8 8.49 2.27 9.23
CA THR A 8 8.38 3.30 10.28
C THR A 8 8.30 4.74 9.76
N TRP A 9 8.85 5.03 8.57
CA TRP A 9 8.82 6.37 7.98
C TRP A 9 7.64 6.57 7.01
N PHE A 10 7.30 5.54 6.23
CA PHE A 10 6.20 5.59 5.27
C PHE A 10 4.84 5.33 5.91
N LEU A 11 4.75 4.40 6.87
CA LEU A 11 3.51 4.02 7.54
C LEU A 11 2.82 5.22 8.20
N PRO A 12 3.46 6.06 9.06
CA PRO A 12 2.77 7.19 9.68
C PRO A 12 2.28 8.25 8.67
N LYS A 13 2.94 8.37 7.50
CA LYS A 13 2.48 9.27 6.43
C LYS A 13 1.26 8.73 5.69
N ILE A 14 1.09 7.42 5.64
CA ILE A 14 0.02 6.76 4.90
C ILE A 14 -1.20 6.53 5.80
N VAL A 15 -1.00 6.04 7.03
CA VAL A 15 -2.09 5.59 7.92
C VAL A 15 -2.34 6.54 9.10
N GLY A 16 -1.54 7.60 9.23
CA GLY A 16 -1.53 8.51 10.36
C GLY A 16 -0.69 8.01 11.54
N PHE A 17 -0.13 8.94 12.31
CA PHE A 17 0.83 8.65 13.38
C PHE A 17 0.25 7.72 14.47
N GLY A 18 -1.00 7.94 14.90
CA GLY A 18 -1.62 7.13 15.96
C GLY A 18 -1.77 5.64 15.61
N ARG A 19 -2.28 5.35 14.40
CA ARG A 19 -2.42 3.96 13.91
C ARG A 19 -1.06 3.33 13.60
N ALA A 20 -0.12 4.10 13.05
CA ALA A 20 1.23 3.61 12.80
C ALA A 20 1.94 3.20 14.11
N THR A 21 1.84 4.03 15.16
CA THR A 21 2.41 3.72 16.47
C THR A 21 1.79 2.46 17.08
N GLU A 22 0.46 2.31 17.00
CA GLU A 22 -0.21 1.09 17.47
C GLU A 22 0.31 -0.16 16.75
N ILE A 23 0.38 -0.14 15.41
CA ILE A 23 0.84 -1.30 14.61
C ILE A 23 2.31 -1.62 14.91
N ILE A 24 3.16 -0.61 15.02
CA ILE A 24 4.59 -0.78 15.31
C ILE A 24 4.82 -1.31 16.73
N LEU A 25 4.08 -0.81 17.72
CA LEU A 25 4.23 -1.20 19.13
C LEU A 25 3.60 -2.56 19.42
N THR A 26 2.44 -2.85 18.83
CA THR A 26 1.75 -4.13 19.03
C THR A 26 2.33 -5.26 18.19
N GLY A 27 3.04 -4.95 17.11
CA GLY A 27 3.55 -5.94 16.16
C GLY A 27 2.45 -6.80 15.55
N ARG A 28 1.19 -6.33 15.59
CA ARG A 28 0.03 -7.11 15.15
C ARG A 28 0.06 -7.32 13.64
N HIS A 29 -0.44 -8.47 13.19
CA HIS A 29 -0.69 -8.67 11.77
C HIS A 29 -1.87 -7.79 11.34
N LEU A 30 -1.68 -7.08 10.23
CA LEU A 30 -2.69 -6.23 9.64
C LEU A 30 -3.45 -7.04 8.58
N ASP A 31 -4.77 -7.12 8.69
CA ASP A 31 -5.59 -7.77 7.66
C ASP A 31 -5.61 -6.94 6.37
N ALA A 32 -5.81 -7.58 5.23
CA ALA A 32 -5.89 -6.89 3.94
C ALA A 32 -7.03 -5.85 3.91
N LYS A 33 -8.17 -6.12 4.56
CA LYS A 33 -9.28 -5.16 4.65
C LYS A 33 -8.91 -3.94 5.49
N GLU A 34 -8.30 -4.16 6.65
CA GLU A 34 -7.81 -3.06 7.49
C GLU A 34 -6.78 -2.23 6.73
N ALA A 35 -5.87 -2.87 5.99
CA ALA A 35 -4.88 -2.19 5.16
C ALA A 35 -5.51 -1.28 4.11
N LEU A 36 -6.66 -1.67 3.54
CA LEU A 36 -7.42 -0.85 2.59
C LEU A 36 -8.09 0.33 3.28
N GLU A 37 -8.73 0.09 4.43
CA GLU A 37 -9.44 1.13 5.20
C GLU A 37 -8.51 2.21 5.74
N ILE A 38 -7.30 1.83 6.14
CA ILE A 38 -6.29 2.79 6.60
C ILE A 38 -5.52 3.46 5.45
N GLY A 39 -5.80 3.09 4.19
CA GLY A 39 -5.12 3.63 3.01
C GLY A 39 -3.69 3.11 2.80
N LEU A 40 -3.28 2.06 3.52
CA LEU A 40 -1.97 1.42 3.35
C LEU A 40 -1.86 0.74 1.98
N VAL A 41 -2.96 0.17 1.51
CA VAL A 41 -3.09 -0.38 0.16
C VAL A 41 -4.25 0.30 -0.55
N ASN A 42 -4.08 0.57 -1.84
CA ASN A 42 -5.13 1.21 -2.63
C ASN A 42 -6.24 0.24 -3.03
N GLN A 43 -5.92 -1.05 -3.20
CA GLN A 43 -6.85 -2.06 -3.71
C GLN A 43 -6.51 -3.44 -3.14
N VAL A 44 -7.55 -4.23 -2.82
CA VAL A 44 -7.43 -5.60 -2.32
C VAL A 44 -8.17 -6.52 -3.27
N TYR A 45 -7.54 -7.62 -3.66
CA TYR A 45 -8.09 -8.59 -4.60
C TYR A 45 -7.92 -10.01 -4.06
N PRO A 46 -8.85 -10.93 -4.37
CA PRO A 46 -8.65 -12.36 -4.12
C PRO A 46 -7.42 -12.88 -4.87
N ASN A 47 -6.73 -13.87 -4.30
CA ASN A 47 -5.48 -14.42 -4.84
C ASN A 47 -5.63 -14.91 -6.31
N GLU A 48 -6.78 -15.51 -6.63
CA GLU A 48 -7.10 -16.02 -7.96
C GLU A 48 -7.13 -14.93 -9.04
N VAL A 49 -7.56 -13.71 -8.67
CA VAL A 49 -7.75 -12.58 -9.61
C VAL A 49 -6.63 -11.54 -9.50
N PHE A 50 -5.79 -11.65 -8.46
CA PHE A 50 -4.73 -10.67 -8.15
C PHE A 50 -3.81 -10.43 -9.34
N LYS A 51 -3.31 -11.49 -9.98
CA LYS A 51 -2.38 -11.37 -11.13
C LYS A 51 -3.02 -10.64 -12.31
N GLN A 52 -4.27 -10.98 -12.63
CA GLN A 52 -4.98 -10.38 -13.75
C GLN A 52 -5.25 -8.89 -13.48
N LYS A 53 -5.72 -8.55 -12.27
CA LYS A 53 -6.02 -7.17 -11.90
C LYS A 53 -4.78 -6.30 -11.74
N ALA A 54 -3.68 -6.86 -11.23
CA ALA A 54 -2.39 -6.18 -11.18
C ALA A 54 -1.89 -5.84 -12.59
N LEU A 55 -1.97 -6.79 -13.54
CA LEU A 55 -1.60 -6.54 -14.94
C LEU A 55 -2.51 -5.50 -15.59
N GLU A 56 -3.82 -5.58 -15.38
CA GLU A 56 -4.78 -4.58 -15.90
C GLU A 56 -4.46 -3.17 -15.36
N PHE A 57 -4.12 -3.06 -14.07
CA PHE A 57 -3.74 -1.80 -13.44
C PHE A 57 -2.42 -1.25 -14.00
N VAL A 58 -1.40 -2.09 -14.15
CA VAL A 58 -0.12 -1.70 -14.76
C VAL A 58 -0.30 -1.28 -16.22
N GLN A 59 -1.13 -1.99 -17.00
CA GLN A 59 -1.43 -1.61 -18.38
C GLN A 59 -2.18 -0.28 -18.46
N LYS A 60 -3.11 -0.01 -17.54
CA LYS A 60 -3.75 1.31 -17.44
C LYS A 60 -2.74 2.39 -17.13
N LEU A 61 -1.82 2.15 -16.18
CA LEU A 61 -0.76 3.09 -15.85
C LEU A 61 0.21 3.32 -17.01
N ALA A 62 0.59 2.26 -17.72
CA ALA A 62 1.49 2.34 -18.88
C ALA A 62 0.86 3.07 -20.07
N ASN A 63 -0.46 3.00 -20.22
CA ASN A 63 -1.21 3.74 -21.23
C ASN A 63 -1.53 5.19 -20.84
N LEU A 64 -1.28 5.62 -19.59
CA LEU A 64 -1.38 7.03 -19.23
C LEU A 64 -0.23 7.81 -19.89
N PRO A 65 -0.49 9.02 -20.40
CA PRO A 65 0.51 9.81 -21.08
C PRO A 65 1.72 10.06 -20.15
N THR A 66 2.85 9.46 -20.53
CA THR A 66 4.12 9.42 -19.78
C THR A 66 4.68 10.80 -19.44
N LYS A 67 4.19 11.86 -20.12
CA LYS A 67 4.53 13.26 -19.87
C LYS A 67 4.12 13.78 -18.48
N CYS A 68 3.15 13.16 -17.81
CA CYS A 68 2.66 13.62 -16.50
C CYS A 68 3.30 12.87 -15.31
N LEU A 69 3.90 11.69 -15.54
CA LEU A 69 4.53 10.88 -14.47
C LEU A 69 6.03 11.17 -14.28
N GLY A 70 6.68 11.82 -15.25
CA GLY A 70 8.12 12.14 -15.20
C GLY A 70 8.46 13.51 -14.60
N TYR A 71 7.45 14.27 -14.12
CA TYR A 71 7.65 15.59 -13.50
C TYR A 71 7.14 15.57 -12.06
N ASN A 72 7.94 15.00 -11.16
CA ASN A 72 7.94 15.36 -9.74
C ASN A 72 9.30 15.02 -9.14
#